data_AF-A0A2V5PQ35-F1
#
_entry.id   AF-A0A2V5PQ35-F1
#
_cell.length_a   1.000
_cell.length_b   1.000
_cell.length_c   1.000
_cell.angle_alpha   90.00
_cell.angle_beta   90.00
_cell.angle_gamma   90.00
#
_symmetry.space_group_name_H-M   'P 1'
#
loop_
_entity.id
_entity.type
_entity.pdbx_description
1 polymer ?
#
loop_
_entity_poly.entity_id
_entity_poly.type
_entity_poly.pdbx_seq_one_letter_code
_entity_poly.pdbx_strand_id
1 'polypeptide(L)'
;MSPYGDVYPCVQFPLPTGNVRKQKFIDIWRYSPQFQEVRSISMADLQGCSKCVHSGSCSRCPGLAYMEGNMRGPSIQDCEKSFARTGIPSENLLKKHPELVQITNFNPASPQPT
;
A
#
# COMPACT_ATOMS: atom_id res chain seq x y z
N MET A 1 -13.01 -14.87 -1.07
CA MET A 1 -14.25 -15.12 -0.30
C MET A 1 -13.99 -16.21 0.72
N SER A 2 -14.54 -16.12 1.93
CA SER A 2 -14.41 -17.19 2.94
C SER A 2 -15.39 -18.35 2.64
N PRO A 3 -15.13 -19.56 3.16
CA PRO A 3 -16.12 -20.66 3.18
C PRO A 3 -17.41 -20.29 3.93
N TYR A 4 -17.38 -19.25 4.77
CA TYR A 4 -18.52 -18.73 5.50
C TYR A 4 -19.36 -17.73 4.69
N GLY A 5 -18.94 -17.42 3.46
CA GLY A 5 -19.63 -16.51 2.55
C GLY A 5 -19.18 -15.06 2.65
N ASP A 6 -18.17 -14.75 3.48
CA ASP A 6 -17.67 -13.39 3.64
C ASP A 6 -16.86 -12.96 2.41
N VAL A 7 -17.10 -11.74 1.97
CA VAL A 7 -16.44 -11.10 0.84
C VAL A 7 -15.39 -10.13 1.36
N TYR A 8 -14.23 -10.16 0.72
CA TYR A 8 -13.07 -9.33 1.01
C TYR A 8 -12.56 -8.72 -0.30
N PRO A 9 -11.89 -7.56 -0.27
CA PRO A 9 -11.33 -6.94 -1.46
C PRO A 9 -10.23 -7.78 -2.12
N CYS A 10 -9.37 -8.40 -1.32
CA CYS A 10 -8.40 -9.41 -1.77
C CYS A 10 -8.05 -10.35 -0.61
N VAL A 11 -7.29 -11.41 -0.89
CA VAL A 11 -6.90 -12.40 0.13
C VAL A 11 -6.00 -11.81 1.24
N GLN A 12 -5.20 -10.79 0.90
CA GLN A 12 -4.30 -10.12 1.85
C GLN A 12 -4.94 -8.92 2.56
N PHE A 13 -6.18 -8.58 2.22
CA PHE A 13 -6.88 -7.42 2.78
C PHE A 13 -8.04 -7.91 3.63
N PRO A 14 -7.83 -8.13 4.95
CA PRO A 14 -8.85 -8.65 5.86
C PRO A 14 -9.86 -7.56 6.27
N LEU A 15 -10.55 -6.99 5.27
CA LEU A 15 -11.66 -6.06 5.43
C LEU A 15 -12.97 -6.76 5.04
N PRO A 16 -13.75 -7.26 6.02
CA PRO A 16 -15.05 -7.86 5.76
C PRO A 16 -15.97 -6.83 5.11
N THR A 17 -16.41 -7.13 3.89
CA THR A 17 -17.12 -6.17 3.03
C THR A 17 -18.59 -6.55 2.83
N GLY A 18 -18.96 -7.78 3.22
CA GLY A 18 -20.32 -8.31 3.16
C GLY A 18 -20.34 -9.82 3.16
N ASN A 19 -21.53 -10.43 3.13
CA ASN A 19 -21.68 -11.89 3.09
C ASN A 19 -22.68 -12.34 2.02
N VAL A 20 -22.24 -13.19 1.07
CA VAL A 20 -23.05 -13.64 -0.08
C VAL A 20 -24.24 -14.52 0.31
N ARG A 21 -24.26 -15.08 1.53
CA ARG A 21 -25.41 -15.83 2.06
C ARG A 21 -26.51 -14.93 2.59
N LYS A 22 -26.21 -13.64 2.83
CA LYS A 22 -27.15 -12.64 3.38
C LYS A 22 -27.63 -11.63 2.34
N GLN A 23 -26.80 -11.33 1.35
CA GLN A 23 -27.03 -10.27 0.35
C GLN A 23 -26.49 -10.70 -1.02
N LYS A 24 -27.11 -10.23 -2.10
CA LYS A 24 -26.67 -10.56 -3.46
C LYS A 24 -25.26 -10.00 -3.67
N PHE A 25 -24.37 -10.80 -4.27
CA PHE A 25 -22.99 -10.40 -4.54
C PHE A 25 -22.87 -9.04 -5.25
N ILE A 26 -23.75 -8.78 -6.22
CA ILE A 26 -23.75 -7.52 -6.98
C ILE A 26 -24.04 -6.30 -6.09
N ASP A 27 -24.88 -6.46 -5.07
CA ASP A 27 -25.21 -5.38 -4.13
C ASP A 27 -24.04 -5.13 -3.19
N ILE A 28 -23.36 -6.19 -2.74
CA ILE A 28 -22.09 -6.07 -2.00
C ILE A 28 -21.09 -5.30 -2.83
N TRP A 29 -20.87 -5.73 -4.07
CA TRP A 29 -19.90 -5.13 -4.95
C TRP A 29 -20.22 -3.65 -5.20
N ARG A 30 -21.45 -3.29 -5.53
CA ARG A 30 -21.78 -1.90 -5.89
C ARG A 30 -21.90 -0.98 -4.69
N TYR A 31 -22.50 -1.45 -3.60
CA TYR A 31 -23.02 -0.57 -2.55
C TYR A 31 -22.41 -0.80 -1.16
N SER A 32 -21.53 -1.79 -0.99
CA SER A 32 -20.85 -1.96 0.29
C SER A 32 -20.02 -0.71 0.62
N PRO A 33 -20.21 -0.10 1.81
CA PRO A 33 -19.42 1.05 2.25
C PRO A 33 -17.92 0.76 2.24
N GLN A 34 -17.51 -0.45 2.63
CA GLN A 34 -16.10 -0.85 2.65
C GLN A 34 -15.51 -0.89 1.24
N PHE A 35 -16.25 -1.42 0.26
CA PHE A 35 -15.79 -1.40 -1.14
C PHE A 35 -15.74 0.02 -1.72
N GLN A 36 -16.71 0.86 -1.37
CA GLN A 36 -16.70 2.27 -1.77
C GLN A 36 -15.50 3.00 -1.18
N GLU A 37 -15.18 2.75 0.09
CA GLU A 37 -14.01 3.34 0.75
C GLU A 37 -12.69 2.89 0.11
N VAL A 38 -12.55 1.61 -0.22
CA VAL A 38 -11.34 1.10 -0.90
C VAL A 38 -11.20 1.69 -2.30
N ARG A 39 -12.29 1.89 -3.04
CA ARG A 39 -12.26 2.50 -4.38
C ARG A 39 -12.04 4.00 -4.38
N SER A 40 -12.40 4.68 -3.29
CA SER A 40 -12.19 6.12 -3.18
C SER A 40 -10.74 6.50 -2.91
N ILE A 41 -9.87 5.54 -2.61
CA ILE A 41 -8.44 5.78 -2.38
C ILE A 41 -7.81 6.37 -3.65
N SER A 42 -7.45 7.65 -3.59
CA SER A 42 -6.66 8.32 -4.62
C SER A 42 -5.21 8.52 -4.16
N MET A 43 -4.31 8.86 -5.09
CA MET A 43 -2.93 9.20 -4.75
C MET A 43 -2.82 10.40 -3.80
N ALA A 44 -3.76 11.35 -3.87
CA ALA A 44 -3.77 12.54 -3.02
C ALA A 44 -4.08 12.20 -1.55
N ASP A 45 -4.85 11.13 -1.31
CA ASP A 45 -5.24 10.70 0.03
C ASP A 45 -4.13 9.92 0.75
N LEU A 46 -3.02 9.63 0.05
CA LEU A 46 -1.98 8.76 0.59
C LEU A 46 -0.99 9.53 1.45
N GLN A 47 -0.96 9.15 2.72
CA GLN A 47 0.00 9.68 3.68
C GLN A 47 1.40 9.14 3.35
N GLY A 48 2.35 10.04 3.09
CA GLY A 48 3.74 9.68 2.77
C GLY A 48 3.98 9.12 1.36
N CYS A 49 2.98 8.48 0.72
CA CYS A 49 3.15 7.96 -0.65
C CYS A 49 2.86 9.00 -1.74
N SER A 50 2.02 9.99 -1.47
CA SER A 50 1.64 11.05 -2.43
C SER A 50 2.83 11.84 -2.99
N LYS A 51 3.87 12.03 -2.17
CA LYS A 51 5.12 12.73 -2.52
C LYS A 51 6.32 11.78 -2.65
N CYS A 52 6.08 10.47 -2.67
CA CYS A 52 7.16 9.50 -2.71
C CYS A 52 7.83 9.48 -4.09
N VAL A 53 9.16 9.31 -4.10
CA VAL A 53 9.97 9.14 -5.32
C VAL A 53 9.49 7.97 -6.19
N HIS A 54 8.90 6.94 -5.58
CA HIS A 54 8.37 5.75 -6.27
C HIS A 54 6.89 5.85 -6.62
N SER A 55 6.23 6.99 -6.41
CA SER A 55 4.77 7.13 -6.57
C SER A 55 4.24 6.68 -7.95
N GLY A 56 5.00 6.90 -9.03
CA GLY A 56 4.61 6.49 -10.38
C GLY A 56 4.97 5.04 -10.77
N SER A 57 5.77 4.33 -9.97
CA SER A 57 6.28 2.99 -10.32
C SER A 57 6.06 1.93 -9.25
N CYS A 58 5.65 2.33 -8.04
CA CYS A 58 5.33 1.45 -6.93
C CYS A 58 3.93 0.85 -7.11
N SER A 59 3.85 -0.47 -7.07
CA SER A 59 2.58 -1.21 -7.06
C SER A 59 2.04 -1.30 -5.63
N ARG A 60 1.77 -0.16 -5.02
CA ARG A 60 1.34 -0.06 -3.62
C ARG A 60 0.10 -0.92 -3.36
N CYS A 61 0.16 -1.76 -2.33
CA CYS A 61 -0.91 -2.65 -1.89
C CYS A 61 -1.69 -2.03 -0.70
N PRO A 62 -2.96 -1.61 -0.89
CA PRO A 62 -3.78 -1.12 0.23
C PRO A 62 -4.01 -2.19 1.31
N GLY A 63 -4.02 -3.48 0.93
CA GLY A 63 -4.19 -4.59 1.86
C GLY A 63 -3.01 -4.74 2.83
N LEU A 64 -1.77 -4.61 2.34
CA LEU A 64 -0.59 -4.61 3.22
C LEU A 64 -0.55 -3.36 4.10
N ALA A 65 -0.85 -2.20 3.53
CA ALA A 65 -0.95 -0.97 4.31
C ALA A 65 -2.02 -1.07 5.42
N TYR A 66 -3.15 -1.73 5.14
CA TYR A 66 -4.18 -2.02 6.14
C TYR A 66 -3.68 -2.96 7.26
N MET A 67 -2.93 -4.00 6.91
CA MET A 67 -2.28 -4.89 7.88
C MET A 67 -1.27 -4.16 8.77
N GLU A 68 -0.64 -3.11 8.25
CA GLU A 68 0.26 -2.22 8.99
C GLU A 68 -0.48 -1.12 9.78
N GLY A 69 -1.81 -1.09 9.72
CA GLY A 69 -2.68 -0.25 10.55
C GLY A 69 -3.39 0.90 9.83
N ASN A 70 -3.04 1.18 8.57
CA ASN A 70 -3.69 2.25 7.80
C ASN A 70 -3.71 1.94 6.30
N MET A 71 -4.89 1.62 5.74
CA MET A 71 -5.04 1.36 4.31
C MET A 71 -4.73 2.56 3.39
N ARG A 72 -4.59 3.78 3.92
CA ARG A 72 -4.12 4.99 3.21
C ARG A 72 -2.66 5.36 3.52
N GLY A 73 -2.00 4.58 4.39
CA GLY A 73 -0.59 4.73 4.74
C GLY A 73 0.36 3.98 3.79
N PRO A 74 1.68 4.07 3.99
CA PRO A 74 2.64 3.25 3.28
C PRO A 74 2.52 1.78 3.70
N SER A 75 2.91 0.86 2.80
CA SER A 75 3.33 -0.47 3.21
C SER A 75 4.85 -0.54 3.14
N ILE A 76 5.47 -0.98 4.22
CA ILE A 76 6.93 -1.09 4.32
C ILE A 76 7.44 -2.19 3.41
N GLN A 77 6.71 -3.30 3.27
CA GLN A 77 7.08 -4.36 2.33
C GLN A 77 7.13 -3.84 0.88
N ASP A 78 6.19 -2.98 0.49
CA ASP A 78 6.23 -2.33 -0.83
C ASP A 78 7.39 -1.33 -0.96
N CYS A 79 7.73 -0.65 0.14
CA CYS A 79 8.88 0.26 0.16
C CYS A 79 10.21 -0.51 0.02
N GLU A 80 10.37 -1.64 0.72
CA GLU A 80 11.52 -2.54 0.61
C GLU A 80 11.63 -3.11 -0.81
N LYS A 81 10.52 -3.58 -1.38
CA LYS A 81 10.49 -4.09 -2.77
C LYS A 81 10.87 -3.01 -3.78
N SER A 82 10.39 -1.78 -3.57
CA SER A 82 10.76 -0.64 -4.42
C SER A 82 12.24 -0.30 -4.29
N PHE A 83 12.79 -0.34 -3.08
CA PHE A 83 14.22 -0.15 -2.82
C PHE A 83 15.07 -1.26 -3.46
N ALA A 84 14.72 -2.52 -3.27
CA ALA A 84 15.43 -3.64 -3.88
C ALA A 84 15.46 -3.56 -5.42
N ARG A 85 14.40 -3.01 -6.04
CA ARG A 85 14.32 -2.82 -7.49
C ARG A 85 15.12 -1.61 -7.99
N THR A 86 15.19 -0.52 -7.21
CA THR A 86 15.68 0.79 -7.70
C THR A 86 16.98 1.26 -7.05
N GLY A 87 17.36 0.70 -5.91
CA GLY A 87 18.46 1.16 -5.06
C GLY A 87 18.20 2.49 -4.34
N ILE A 88 17.02 3.12 -4.51
CA ILE A 88 16.69 4.43 -3.94
C ILE A 88 15.72 4.24 -2.78
N PRO A 89 16.08 4.61 -1.54
CA PRO A 89 15.19 4.43 -0.40
C PRO A 89 14.07 5.48 -0.41
N SER A 90 12.85 5.08 -0.05
CA SER A 90 11.76 6.02 0.17
C SER A 90 11.83 6.62 1.57
N GLU A 91 11.26 7.81 1.76
CA GLU A 91 11.18 8.43 3.10
C GLU A 91 10.48 7.52 4.13
N ASN A 92 9.45 6.78 3.69
CA ASN A 92 8.73 5.84 4.54
C ASN A 92 9.61 4.64 4.94
N LEU A 93 10.50 4.19 4.06
CA LEU A 93 11.46 3.14 4.37
C LEU A 93 12.48 3.62 5.38
N LEU A 94 13.06 4.81 5.17
CA LEU A 94 14.06 5.39 6.06
C LEU A 94 13.53 5.61 7.48
N LYS A 95 12.24 5.96 7.62
CA LYS A 95 11.58 6.10 8.93
C LYS A 95 11.58 4.81 9.74
N LYS A 96 11.53 3.64 9.07
CA LYS A 96 11.51 2.33 9.74
C LYS A 96 12.89 1.66 9.79
N HIS A 97 13.75 1.98 8.83
CA HIS A 97 15.10 1.45 8.67
C HIS A 97 16.13 2.60 8.61
N PRO A 98 16.37 3.30 9.73
CA PRO A 98 17.30 4.43 9.77
C PRO A 98 18.73 4.04 9.39
N GLU A 99 19.12 2.77 9.51
CA GLU A 99 20.41 2.24 9.08
C GLU A 99 20.67 2.41 7.57
N LEU A 100 19.62 2.44 6.74
CA LEU A 100 19.76 2.61 5.29
C LEU A 100 20.21 4.02 4.90
N VAL A 101 20.09 4.99 5.80
CA VAL A 101 20.64 6.35 5.60
C VAL A 101 22.15 6.30 5.39
N GLN A 102 22.85 5.39 6.07
CA GLN A 102 24.30 5.28 5.94
C GLN A 102 24.74 4.70 4.59
N ILE A 103 23.93 3.81 3.99
CA ILE A 103 24.21 3.24 2.66
C ILE A 103 24.12 4.32 1.57
N THR A 104 23.20 5.27 1.69
CA THR A 104 23.10 6.38 0.74
C THR A 104 24.32 7.31 0.75
N ASN A 105 25.07 7.35 1.85
CA ASN A 105 26.30 8.15 1.96
C ASN A 105 27.56 7.43 1.45
N PHE A 106 27.46 6.14 1.08
CA PHE A 106 28.61 5.32 0.64
C PHE A 106 28.50 4.80 -0.80
N ASN A 107 27.47 5.17 -1.58
CA ASN A 107 27.34 4.70 -2.97
C ASN A 107 27.86 5.73 -4.00
N PRO A 108 28.90 5.41 -4.80
CA PRO A 108 29.53 6.32 -5.78
C PRO A 108 28.68 6.63 -7.04
N ALA A 109 27.40 6.27 -7.07
CA ALA A 109 26.50 6.45 -8.21
C ALA A 109 25.38 7.49 -7.94
N SER A 110 25.63 8.48 -7.08
CA SER A 110 24.79 9.68 -7.04
C SER A 110 25.03 10.52 -8.31
N PRO A 111 23.98 11.00 -9.01
CA PRO A 111 24.17 12.06 -9.99
C PRO A 111 24.73 13.26 -9.23
N GLN A 112 25.95 13.65 -9.57
CA GLN A 112 26.54 14.88 -9.03
C GLN A 112 25.63 16.04 -9.48
N PRO A 113 25.11 16.87 -8.55
CA PRO A 113 24.41 18.08 -8.94
C PRO A 113 25.43 18.99 -9.65
N THR A 114 25.11 19.37 -10.90
CA THR A 114 25.86 20.33 -11.72
C THR A 114 26.01 21.68 -11.05
#